data_AF-A0A1X6NC34-F1
#
_entry.id   AF-A0A1X6NC34-F1
#
_cell.length_a   1.000
_cell.length_b   1.000
_cell.length_c   1.000
_cell.angle_alpha   90.00
_cell.angle_beta   90.00
_cell.angle_gamma   90.00
#
_symmetry.space_group_name_H-M   'P 1'
#
loop_
_entity.id
_entity.type
_entity.pdbx_description
1 polymer ?
#
loop_
_entity_poly.entity_id
_entity_poly.type
_entity_poly.pdbx_seq_one_letter_code
_entity_poly.pdbx_strand_id
1 'polypeptide(L)'
;MPPAVAPRIDPHLTESVPIEAAKCRWSDFPCGMIVWDLSPTGITRHLKEQHFDDIVNIWQDRKRGDCRWSTSGQPCRSELYYGGFGKHVASVHLKSVSCKCPACGRECCRLDALKRHQRETCVGQAPTDN
;
A
#
# COMPACT_ATOMS: atom_id res chain seq x y z
N MET A 1 -54.25 15.16 -1.94
CA MET A 1 -53.14 14.23 -2.26
C MET A 1 -51.92 15.07 -2.59
N PRO A 2 -50.84 15.04 -1.79
CA PRO A 2 -49.62 15.76 -2.12
C PRO A 2 -48.82 14.98 -3.20
N PRO A 3 -48.13 15.67 -4.13
CA PRO A 3 -47.22 15.00 -5.06
C PRO A 3 -45.98 14.49 -4.32
N ALA A 4 -45.54 13.29 -4.69
CA ALA A 4 -44.34 12.65 -4.15
C ALA A 4 -43.09 13.48 -4.50
N VAL A 5 -42.36 13.93 -3.46
CA VAL A 5 -41.03 14.50 -3.64
C VAL A 5 -40.08 13.36 -3.99
N ALA A 6 -39.48 13.41 -5.18
CA ALA A 6 -38.47 12.46 -5.57
C ALA A 6 -37.23 12.62 -4.66
N PRO A 7 -36.55 11.53 -4.26
CA PRO A 7 -35.30 11.63 -3.54
C PRO A 7 -34.27 12.32 -4.44
N ARG A 8 -33.73 13.44 -3.95
CA ARG A 8 -32.59 14.11 -4.57
C ARG A 8 -31.39 13.19 -4.40
N ILE A 9 -30.95 12.55 -5.47
CA ILE A 9 -29.66 11.87 -5.50
C ILE A 9 -28.61 12.97 -5.57
N ASP A 10 -27.91 13.22 -4.46
CA ASP A 10 -26.75 14.10 -4.43
C ASP A 10 -25.67 13.57 -5.39
N PRO A 11 -25.30 14.31 -6.46
CA PRO A 11 -24.35 13.84 -7.45
C PRO A 11 -22.88 14.04 -7.02
N HIS A 12 -22.56 14.06 -5.73
CA HIS A 12 -21.28 14.57 -5.21
C HIS A 12 -20.45 13.62 -4.33
N LEU A 13 -20.51 12.31 -4.56
CA LEU A 13 -19.49 11.39 -4.02
C LEU A 13 -18.96 10.42 -5.08
N THR A 14 -18.48 10.98 -6.19
CA THR A 14 -17.42 10.33 -6.98
C THR A 14 -16.07 10.83 -6.51
N GLU A 15 -15.78 10.68 -5.21
CA GLU A 15 -14.39 10.67 -4.75
C GLU A 15 -13.73 9.42 -5.33
N SER A 16 -13.19 9.59 -6.54
CA SER A 16 -12.32 8.61 -7.18
C SER A 16 -11.04 8.59 -6.37
N VAL A 17 -11.05 7.81 -5.28
CA VAL A 17 -9.82 7.45 -4.58
C VAL A 17 -8.88 6.92 -5.65
N PRO A 18 -7.71 7.54 -5.90
CA PRO A 18 -6.76 6.99 -6.83
C PRO A 18 -6.43 5.59 -6.32
N ILE A 19 -6.87 4.57 -7.05
CA ILE A 19 -6.50 3.19 -6.76
C ILE A 19 -5.02 3.12 -7.12
N GLU A 20 -4.17 3.42 -6.14
CA GLU A 20 -2.73 3.37 -6.29
C GLU A 20 -2.37 1.91 -6.56
N ALA A 21 -2.16 1.60 -7.82
CA ALA A 21 -1.85 0.25 -8.30
C ALA A 21 -0.41 0.22 -8.78
N ALA A 22 0.31 -0.87 -8.48
CA ALA A 22 1.72 -1.01 -8.83
C ALA A 22 1.97 -2.29 -9.60
N LYS A 23 2.83 -2.23 -10.62
CA LYS A 23 3.29 -3.41 -11.34
C LYS A 23 4.19 -4.25 -10.42
N CYS A 24 3.89 -5.54 -10.29
CA CYS A 24 4.74 -6.48 -9.57
C CYS A 24 6.10 -6.61 -10.27
N ARG A 25 7.17 -6.48 -9.48
CA ARG A 25 8.56 -6.60 -9.95
C ARG A 25 9.34 -7.67 -9.19
N TRP A 26 8.64 -8.71 -8.74
CA TRP A 26 9.25 -9.83 -8.04
C TRP A 26 9.91 -10.80 -9.04
N SER A 27 11.18 -11.16 -8.78
CA SER A 27 11.99 -12.15 -9.51
C SER A 27 12.59 -11.69 -10.85
N ASP A 28 13.48 -12.53 -11.38
CA ASP A 28 14.13 -12.39 -12.71
C ASP A 28 13.17 -12.69 -13.86
N PHE A 29 12.07 -13.41 -13.60
CA PHE A 29 10.98 -13.58 -14.57
C PHE A 29 9.87 -12.55 -14.27
N PRO A 30 9.47 -11.72 -15.25
CA PRO A 30 8.53 -10.65 -14.98
C PRO A 30 7.14 -11.22 -14.69
N CYS A 31 6.73 -11.19 -13.42
CA CYS A 31 5.33 -11.37 -13.03
C CYS A 31 4.43 -10.45 -13.87
N GLY A 32 4.80 -9.16 -13.92
CA GLY A 32 4.15 -8.16 -14.74
C GLY A 32 2.72 -7.78 -14.33
N MET A 33 2.10 -8.53 -13.42
CA MET A 33 0.74 -8.28 -12.96
C MET A 33 0.62 -7.00 -12.14
N ILE A 34 -0.55 -6.37 -12.21
CA ILE A 34 -0.88 -5.20 -11.41
C ILE A 34 -1.33 -5.66 -10.03
N VAL A 35 -0.64 -5.18 -9.01
CA VAL A 35 -1.05 -5.30 -7.62
C VAL A 35 -1.92 -4.09 -7.30
N TRP A 36 -3.19 -4.33 -7.03
CA TRP A 36 -4.18 -3.30 -6.70
C TRP A 36 -4.22 -2.96 -5.21
N ASP A 37 -3.89 -3.94 -4.38
CA ASP A 37 -3.82 -3.79 -2.93
C ASP A 37 -2.35 -3.70 -2.51
N LEU A 38 -1.86 -2.47 -2.38
CA LEU A 38 -0.48 -2.18 -1.98
C LEU A 38 -0.28 -2.20 -0.46
N SER A 39 -1.28 -2.68 0.30
CA SER A 39 -1.10 -2.94 1.72
C SER A 39 -0.16 -4.15 1.92
N PRO A 40 0.48 -4.28 3.10
CA PRO A 40 1.26 -5.45 3.42
C PRO A 40 0.50 -6.77 3.23
N THR A 41 -0.80 -6.78 3.52
CA THR A 41 -1.66 -7.96 3.37
C THR A 41 -1.93 -8.28 1.90
N GLY A 42 -2.28 -7.26 1.10
CA GLY A 42 -2.53 -7.42 -0.33
C GLY A 42 -1.31 -7.90 -1.09
N ILE A 43 -0.15 -7.31 -0.80
CA ILE A 43 1.13 -7.75 -1.37
C ILE A 43 1.45 -9.17 -0.92
N THR A 44 1.28 -9.50 0.37
CA THR A 44 1.53 -10.87 0.87
C THR A 44 0.67 -11.89 0.14
N ARG A 45 -0.62 -11.59 -0.05
CA ARG A 45 -1.53 -12.46 -0.81
C ARG A 45 -1.03 -12.65 -2.24
N HIS A 46 -0.71 -11.55 -2.93
CA HIS A 46 -0.17 -11.62 -4.29
C HIS A 46 1.10 -12.47 -4.38
N LEU A 47 2.04 -12.29 -3.45
CA LEU A 47 3.27 -13.09 -3.44
C LEU A 47 2.94 -14.58 -3.27
N LYS A 48 2.07 -14.94 -2.33
CA LYS A 48 1.66 -16.33 -2.10
C LYS A 48 1.11 -16.97 -3.37
N GLU A 49 0.12 -16.34 -3.98
CA GLU A 49 -0.61 -16.87 -5.14
C GLU A 49 0.24 -16.92 -6.41
N GLN A 50 1.19 -16.01 -6.58
CA GLN A 50 1.88 -15.83 -7.87
C GLN A 50 3.35 -16.28 -7.85
N HIS A 51 3.95 -16.40 -6.68
CA HIS A 51 5.37 -16.72 -6.53
C HIS A 51 5.63 -17.89 -5.60
N PHE A 52 4.63 -18.32 -4.84
CA PHE A 52 4.79 -19.38 -3.85
C PHE A 52 3.67 -20.45 -3.87
N ASP A 53 3.02 -20.63 -5.03
CA ASP A 53 1.93 -21.60 -5.25
C ASP A 53 2.41 -22.99 -5.72
N ASP A 54 3.72 -23.17 -5.90
CA ASP A 54 4.33 -24.42 -6.39
C ASP A 54 4.97 -25.25 -5.27
N ILE A 55 5.04 -26.58 -5.45
CA ILE A 55 5.65 -27.54 -4.51
C ILE A 55 7.11 -27.18 -4.19
N VAL A 56 7.84 -26.56 -5.13
CA VAL A 56 9.24 -26.16 -4.93
C VAL A 56 9.34 -24.85 -4.13
N ASN A 57 8.39 -23.94 -4.30
CA ASN A 57 8.40 -22.61 -3.68
C ASN A 57 7.26 -22.43 -2.67
N ILE A 58 7.07 -23.38 -1.75
CA ILE A 58 5.97 -23.30 -0.76
C ILE A 58 6.16 -22.09 0.18
N TRP A 59 5.10 -21.29 0.34
CA TRP A 59 5.08 -20.22 1.34
C TRP A 59 5.06 -20.80 2.76
N GLN A 60 6.06 -20.45 3.56
CA GLN A 60 6.11 -20.80 4.98
C GLN A 60 6.54 -19.58 5.78
N ASP A 61 5.66 -19.09 6.66
CA ASP A 61 5.85 -17.79 7.32
C ASP A 61 7.18 -17.69 8.09
N ARG A 62 7.59 -18.80 8.73
CA ARG A 62 8.83 -18.92 9.51
C ARG A 62 10.06 -19.27 8.67
N LYS A 63 9.90 -19.54 7.37
CA LYS A 63 11.04 -19.76 6.47
C LYS A 63 11.67 -18.41 6.13
N ARG A 64 13.00 -18.38 6.06
CA ARG A 64 13.76 -17.20 5.64
C ARG A 64 14.11 -17.32 4.16
N GLY A 65 14.20 -16.16 3.51
CA GLY A 65 14.73 -16.06 2.16
C GLY A 65 14.88 -14.61 1.73
N ASP A 66 15.37 -14.45 0.52
CA ASP A 66 15.70 -13.14 -0.02
C ASP A 66 14.50 -12.46 -0.67
N CYS A 67 14.36 -11.16 -0.43
CA CYS A 67 13.46 -10.33 -1.22
C CYS A 67 13.99 -10.25 -2.66
N ARG A 68 13.16 -10.69 -3.60
CA ARG A 68 13.50 -10.69 -5.04
C ARG A 68 12.87 -9.53 -5.81
N TRP A 69 12.41 -8.49 -5.13
CA TRP A 69 11.85 -7.32 -5.80
C TRP A 69 12.95 -6.53 -6.54
N SER A 70 12.68 -6.10 -7.77
CA SER A 70 13.63 -5.38 -8.63
C SER A 70 13.10 -4.00 -9.03
N THR A 71 13.68 -2.92 -8.51
CA THR A 71 13.27 -1.54 -8.86
C THR A 71 14.07 -0.99 -10.05
N SER A 72 15.36 -1.31 -10.15
CA SER A 72 16.28 -0.75 -11.16
C SER A 72 17.07 -1.85 -11.89
N GLY A 73 16.44 -3.00 -12.13
CA GLY A 73 17.09 -4.14 -12.77
C GLY A 73 18.03 -4.93 -11.85
N GLN A 74 18.06 -4.61 -10.56
CA GLN A 74 18.78 -5.36 -9.54
C GLN A 74 17.80 -5.80 -8.44
N PRO A 75 17.81 -7.10 -8.04
CA PRO A 75 16.97 -7.59 -6.96
C PRO A 75 17.45 -7.06 -5.61
N CYS A 76 16.52 -6.85 -4.68
CA CYS A 76 16.81 -6.31 -3.36
C CYS A 76 17.78 -7.16 -2.53
N ARG A 77 17.62 -8.49 -2.53
CA ARG A 77 18.44 -9.46 -1.78
C ARG A 77 18.48 -9.26 -0.25
N SER A 78 17.54 -8.51 0.31
CA SER A 78 17.38 -8.45 1.76
C SER A 78 16.85 -9.80 2.27
N GLU A 79 17.51 -10.38 3.27
CA GLU A 79 17.09 -11.65 3.88
C GLU A 79 16.08 -11.41 5.02
N LEU A 80 14.88 -11.96 4.90
CA LEU A 80 13.83 -11.86 5.92
C LEU A 80 12.96 -13.11 5.96
N TYR A 81 12.14 -13.21 7.00
CA TYR A 81 11.07 -14.20 7.06
C TYR A 81 10.04 -13.95 5.96
N TYR A 82 9.46 -15.01 5.41
CA TYR A 82 8.48 -14.88 4.34
C TYR A 82 7.27 -14.06 4.80
N GLY A 83 6.82 -14.25 6.05
CA GLY A 83 5.76 -13.43 6.66
C GLY A 83 6.04 -11.92 6.66
N GLY A 84 7.32 -11.52 6.59
CA GLY A 84 7.75 -10.12 6.51
C GLY A 84 7.77 -9.53 5.10
N PHE A 85 7.68 -10.34 4.03
CA PHE A 85 7.89 -9.84 2.67
C PHE A 85 6.89 -8.77 2.27
N GLY A 86 5.59 -8.94 2.55
CA GLY A 86 4.59 -7.95 2.17
C GLY A 86 4.85 -6.59 2.80
N LYS A 87 5.20 -6.56 4.10
CA LYS A 87 5.54 -5.31 4.79
C LYS A 87 6.82 -4.69 4.25
N HIS A 88 7.85 -5.50 3.99
CA HIS A 88 9.11 -5.04 3.42
C HIS A 88 8.88 -4.41 2.05
N VAL A 89 8.20 -5.10 1.14
CA VAL A 89 7.91 -4.59 -0.21
C VAL A 89 7.08 -3.31 -0.17
N ALA A 90 6.01 -3.27 0.63
CA ALA A 90 5.17 -2.09 0.79
C ALA A 90 5.98 -0.87 1.23
N SER A 91 6.90 -1.05 2.17
CA SER A 91 7.64 0.05 2.80
C SER A 91 8.87 0.49 1.99
N VAL A 92 9.62 -0.47 1.45
CA VAL A 92 10.94 -0.23 0.83
C VAL A 92 10.81 0.03 -0.66
N HIS A 93 9.99 -0.73 -1.36
CA HIS A 93 9.95 -0.70 -2.83
C HIS A 93 8.81 0.13 -3.38
N LEU A 94 7.61 -0.08 -2.83
CA LEU A 94 6.42 0.60 -3.32
C LEU A 94 6.20 1.94 -2.60
N LYS A 95 6.74 2.07 -1.39
CA LYS A 95 6.48 3.19 -0.48
C LYS A 95 4.98 3.45 -0.26
N SER A 96 4.10 2.50 -0.55
CA SER A 96 2.64 2.68 -0.52
C SER A 96 2.06 2.74 0.90
N VAL A 97 2.87 2.49 1.91
CA VAL A 97 2.57 2.85 3.30
C VAL A 97 2.94 4.29 3.63
N SER A 98 3.40 5.08 2.65
CA SER A 98 3.61 6.51 2.83
C SER A 98 2.26 7.22 2.91
N CYS A 99 1.89 7.67 4.10
CA CYS A 99 0.70 8.45 4.31
C CYS A 99 1.06 9.94 4.20
N LYS A 100 0.35 10.68 3.34
CA LYS A 100 0.42 12.14 3.34
C LYS A 100 -0.40 12.70 4.49
N CYS A 101 0.15 13.67 5.20
CA CYS A 101 -0.62 14.42 6.17
C CYS A 101 -1.66 15.28 5.45
N PRO A 102 -2.96 15.16 5.75
CA PRO A 102 -3.97 16.00 5.11
C PRO A 102 -3.86 17.48 5.51
N ALA A 103 -3.27 17.78 6.68
CA ALA A 103 -3.17 19.14 7.19
C ALA A 103 -1.98 19.93 6.65
N CYS A 104 -0.85 19.27 6.35
CA CYS A 104 0.37 19.96 5.89
C CYS A 104 0.98 19.39 4.60
N GLY A 105 0.36 18.36 4.02
CA GLY A 105 0.84 17.68 2.81
C GLY A 105 2.10 16.82 2.99
N ARG A 106 2.69 16.77 4.19
CA ARG A 106 3.98 16.07 4.41
C ARG A 106 3.83 14.55 4.27
N GLU A 107 4.70 13.96 3.44
CA GLU A 107 4.79 12.51 3.26
C GLU A 107 5.47 11.86 4.47
N CYS A 108 4.71 11.02 5.17
CA CYS A 108 5.19 10.21 6.28
C CYS A 108 5.28 8.77 5.81
N CYS A 109 6.42 8.11 5.98
CA CYS A 109 6.65 6.75 5.49
C CYS A 109 5.73 5.66 6.09
N ARG A 110 4.96 5.98 7.15
CA ARG A 110 4.05 5.06 7.86
C ARG A 110 2.88 5.82 8.50
N LEU A 111 1.74 5.16 8.67
CA LEU A 111 0.56 5.68 9.39
C LEU A 111 0.86 6.03 10.86
N ASP A 112 1.66 5.24 11.56
CA ASP A 112 2.07 5.55 12.95
C ASP A 112 2.90 6.83 13.02
N ALA A 113 3.82 6.99 12.07
CA ALA A 113 4.63 8.20 11.94
C ALA A 113 3.75 9.41 11.58
N LEU A 114 2.71 9.21 10.76
CA LEU A 114 1.71 10.23 10.47
C LEU A 114 0.92 10.62 11.72
N LYS A 115 0.41 9.67 12.50
CA LYS A 115 -0.34 9.93 13.74
C LYS A 115 0.50 10.71 14.75
N ARG A 116 1.78 10.33 14.89
CA ARG A 116 2.72 11.04 15.76
C ARG A 116 3.03 12.44 15.22
N HIS A 117 3.26 12.57 13.91
CA HIS A 117 3.44 13.86 13.26
C HIS A 117 2.23 14.78 13.49
N GLN A 118 1.00 14.29 13.30
CA GLN A 118 -0.24 15.05 13.54
C GLN A 118 -0.34 15.55 14.98
N ARG A 119 0.10 14.73 15.95
CA ARG A 119 0.02 15.07 17.37
C ARG A 119 1.10 16.04 17.83
N GLU A 120 2.33 15.88 17.33
CA GLU A 120 3.52 16.46 17.97
C GLU A 120 4.23 17.50 17.10
N THR A 121 4.08 17.46 15.78
CA THR A 121 4.99 18.17 14.87
C THR A 121 4.28 18.74 13.63
N CYS A 122 2.95 18.67 13.57
CA CYS A 122 2.19 19.17 12.44
C CYS A 122 1.97 20.67 12.59
N VAL A 123 2.57 21.46 11.71
CA VAL A 123 2.44 22.92 11.67
C VAL A 123 1.28 23.37 10.77
N GLY A 124 0.47 22.42 10.29
CA GLY A 124 -0.66 22.63 9.37
C GLY A 124 -1.98 23.02 10.03
N GLN A 125 -1.96 23.61 11.23
CA GLN A 125 -3.15 24.26 11.80
C GLN A 125 -2.93 25.77 11.84
N ALA A 126 -3.63 26.49 10.98
CA ALA A 126 -4.18 27.79 11.35
C ALA A 126 -5.71 27.64 11.36
N PRO A 127 -6.39 27.97 12.46
CA PRO A 127 -7.84 27.97 12.56
C PRO A 127 -8.40 29.30 12.04
N THR A 128 -9.49 29.27 11.28
CA THR A 128 -10.50 30.34 11.33
C THR A 128 -11.86 29.68 11.18
N ASP A 129 -12.48 29.47 12.33
CA ASP A 129 -13.93 29.61 12.51
C ASP A 129 -14.39 30.93 11.90
N ASN A 130 -15.38 30.87 11.00
CA ASN A 130 -16.44 31.88 10.84
C ASN A 130 -17.62 31.30 10.06
#